data_AF-A0A1X4H8C6-F1
#
_entry.id   AF-A0A1X4H8C6-F1
#
_cell.length_a   1.000
_cell.length_b   1.000
_cell.length_c   1.000
_cell.angle_alpha   90.00
_cell.angle_beta   90.00
_cell.angle_gamma   90.00
#
_symmetry.space_group_name_H-M   'P 1'
#
loop_
_entity.id
_entity.type
_entity.pdbx_description
1 polymer ?
#
loop_
_entity_poly.entity_id
_entity_poly.type
_entity_poly.pdbx_seq_one_letter_code
_entity_poly.pdbx_strand_id
1 'polypeptide(L)'
;MSNDESRGSRIAPAVAVGALFAVLAATINAATFGFEEVGFPADASIVHNLGYALFNLGAYDIATIPAEGFLAAFLIAAVALDVAVDGAVYLAKREEDGSVISAVGQAFTDGGRDGGDRQ
;
A
#
# COMPACT_ATOMS: atom_id res chain seq x y z
N MET A 1 -2.31 10.15 -38.87
CA MET A 1 -2.33 11.01 -37.67
C MET A 1 -2.68 10.15 -36.45
N SER A 2 -1.80 9.23 -36.02
CA SER A 2 -2.14 8.17 -35.04
C SER A 2 -1.14 8.04 -33.87
N ASN A 3 -0.31 9.06 -33.63
CA ASN A 3 0.76 9.00 -32.61
C ASN A 3 0.41 9.65 -31.27
N ASP A 4 -0.76 10.29 -31.13
CA ASP A 4 -1.14 10.97 -29.88
C ASP A 4 -1.85 10.06 -28.86
N GLU A 5 -2.67 9.10 -29.31
CA GLU A 5 -3.40 8.20 -28.40
C GLU A 5 -2.47 7.30 -27.58
N SER A 6 -1.37 6.80 -28.17
CA SER A 6 -0.40 5.94 -27.47
C SER A 6 0.54 6.68 -26.50
N ARG A 7 0.68 8.00 -26.66
CA ARG A 7 1.34 8.85 -25.66
C ARG A 7 0.40 9.05 -24.50
N GLY A 8 -0.82 9.52 -24.74
CA GLY A 8 -1.84 9.81 -23.72
C GLY A 8 -2.01 8.67 -22.69
N SER A 9 -2.05 7.42 -23.15
CA SER A 9 -2.19 6.24 -22.29
C SER A 9 -1.00 5.99 -21.34
N ARG A 10 0.23 6.38 -21.71
CA ARG A 10 1.43 6.19 -20.86
C ARG A 10 1.73 7.37 -19.94
N ILE A 11 1.27 8.57 -20.28
CA ILE A 11 1.48 9.76 -19.44
C ILE A 11 0.55 9.75 -18.22
N ALA A 12 -0.67 9.23 -18.36
CA ALA A 12 -1.63 9.14 -17.26
C ALA A 12 -1.09 8.40 -16.01
N PRO A 13 -0.55 7.17 -16.10
CA PRO A 13 0.01 6.48 -14.94
C PRO A 13 1.25 7.18 -14.38
N ALA A 14 2.10 7.77 -15.24
CA ALA A 14 3.27 8.52 -14.79
C ALA A 14 2.87 9.77 -13.98
N VAL A 15 1.83 10.49 -14.43
CA VAL A 15 1.27 11.63 -13.70
C VAL A 15 0.63 11.19 -12.40
N ALA A 16 -0.10 10.07 -12.36
CA ALA A 16 -0.70 9.55 -11.13
C ALA A 16 0.35 9.22 -10.07
N VAL A 17 1.44 8.53 -10.46
CA VAL A 17 2.57 8.23 -9.56
C VAL A 17 3.28 9.50 -9.11
N GLY A 18 3.53 10.45 -10.04
CA GLY A 18 4.14 11.73 -9.71
C GLY A 18 3.30 12.55 -8.72
N ALA A 19 1.98 12.57 -8.91
CA ALA A 19 1.04 13.24 -8.01
C ALA A 19 1.02 12.57 -6.62
N LEU A 20 0.97 11.23 -6.56
CA LEU A 20 1.04 10.49 -5.29
C LEU A 20 2.33 10.82 -4.52
N PHE A 21 3.46 10.86 -5.23
CA PHE A 21 4.74 11.19 -4.62
C PHE A 21 4.81 12.64 -4.14
N ALA A 22 4.26 13.58 -4.90
CA ALA A 22 4.16 14.98 -4.50
C ALA A 22 3.28 15.16 -3.26
N VAL A 23 2.15 14.45 -3.17
CA VAL A 23 1.28 14.44 -1.98
C VAL A 23 2.04 13.88 -0.77
N LEU A 24 2.72 12.73 -0.91
CA LEU A 24 3.53 12.17 0.17
C LEU A 24 4.61 13.17 0.64
N ALA A 25 5.35 13.77 -0.29
CA ALA A 25 6.39 14.73 0.03
C ALA A 25 5.80 15.95 0.77
N ALA A 26 4.68 16.50 0.29
CA ALA A 26 4.00 17.60 0.96
C ALA A 26 3.53 17.22 2.37
N THR A 27 2.90 16.05 2.54
CA THR A 27 2.43 15.57 3.85
C THR A 27 3.58 15.36 4.82
N ILE A 28 4.68 14.73 4.40
CA ILE A 28 5.85 14.50 5.25
C ILE A 28 6.48 15.82 5.69
N ASN A 29 6.61 16.80 4.79
CA ASN A 29 7.18 18.11 5.12
C ASN A 29 6.24 18.96 6.00
N ALA A 30 4.93 18.82 5.83
CA ALA A 30 3.93 19.51 6.64
C ALA A 30 3.69 18.85 8.00
N ALA A 31 4.11 17.59 8.17
CA ALA A 31 3.95 16.87 9.42
C ALA A 31 4.81 17.50 10.51
N THR A 32 4.17 18.25 11.39
CA THR A 32 4.75 18.59 12.68
C THR A 32 4.40 17.48 13.65
N PHE A 33 5.44 16.92 14.24
CA PHE A 33 5.30 16.03 15.36
C PHE A 33 5.82 16.82 16.56
N GLY A 34 5.01 16.96 17.60
CA GLY A 34 5.38 17.62 18.85
C GLY A 34 6.40 16.79 19.63
N PHE A 35 7.58 16.55 19.05
CA PHE A 35 8.66 15.77 19.66
C PHE A 35 9.37 16.58 20.74
N GLU A 36 8.66 16.91 21.81
CA GLU A 36 9.28 17.29 23.08
C GLU A 36 9.50 16.05 23.98
N GLU A 37 8.84 14.93 23.69
CA GLU A 37 8.93 13.73 24.52
C GLU A 37 9.96 12.70 24.01
N VAL A 38 10.93 12.46 24.90
CA VAL A 38 11.65 11.20 25.09
C VAL A 38 10.66 10.04 24.89
N GLY A 39 11.02 9.01 24.10
CA GLY A 39 10.11 7.92 23.72
C GLY A 39 9.35 7.29 24.89
N PHE A 40 8.31 6.49 24.57
CA PHE A 40 7.39 5.95 25.59
C PHE A 40 8.10 5.32 26.80
N PRO A 41 7.52 5.42 28.01
CA PRO A 41 8.08 4.79 29.21
C PRO A 41 8.42 3.32 28.97
N ALA A 42 9.52 2.84 29.56
CA ALA A 42 10.04 1.49 29.29
C ALA A 42 9.07 0.36 29.70
N ASP A 43 8.17 0.64 30.62
CA ASP A 43 7.11 -0.25 31.12
C ASP A 43 5.77 -0.09 30.35
N ALA A 44 5.67 0.90 29.46
CA ALA A 44 4.45 1.15 28.71
C ALA A 44 4.39 0.29 27.44
N SER A 45 3.36 -0.55 27.34
CA SER A 45 3.14 -1.39 26.17
C SER A 45 2.21 -0.70 25.17
N ILE A 46 2.74 -0.37 23.99
CA ILE A 46 1.96 0.20 22.87
C ILE A 46 0.84 -0.76 22.43
N VAL A 47 1.12 -2.07 22.39
CA VAL A 47 0.15 -3.10 21.97
C VAL A 47 -1.07 -3.14 22.90
N HIS A 48 -0.86 -3.06 24.22
CA HIS A 48 -1.97 -3.02 25.18
C HIS A 48 -2.80 -1.74 25.01
N ASN A 49 -2.14 -0.58 24.88
CA ASN A 49 -2.83 0.70 24.71
C ASN A 49 -3.61 0.79 23.39
N LEU A 50 -3.11 0.19 22.31
CA LEU A 50 -3.86 -0.02 21.07
C LEU A 50 -5.11 -0.85 21.29
N GLY A 51 -5.01 -1.95 22.03
CA GLY A 51 -6.15 -2.79 22.40
C GLY A 51 -7.18 -2.02 23.22
N TYR A 52 -6.74 -1.22 24.19
CA TYR A 52 -7.62 -0.35 24.98
C TYR A 52 -8.31 0.71 24.11
N ALA A 53 -7.59 1.35 23.20
CA ALA A 53 -8.16 2.31 22.27
C ALA A 53 -9.21 1.66 21.34
N LEU A 54 -8.95 0.44 20.85
CA LEU A 54 -9.85 -0.28 19.95
C LEU A 54 -11.23 -0.55 20.58
N PHE A 55 -11.26 -0.84 21.87
CA PHE A 55 -12.48 -1.10 22.61
C PHE A 55 -12.99 0.10 23.42
N ASN A 56 -12.44 1.30 23.17
CA ASN A 56 -12.78 2.54 23.87
C ASN A 56 -12.68 2.40 25.40
N LEU A 57 -11.62 1.76 25.88
CA LEU A 57 -11.36 1.53 27.30
C LEU A 57 -10.46 2.60 27.93
N GLY A 58 -10.01 3.60 27.16
CA GLY A 58 -9.17 4.69 27.65
C GLY A 58 -9.83 5.54 28.74
N ALA A 59 -11.16 5.61 28.75
CA ALA A 59 -11.95 6.33 29.77
C ALA A 59 -11.93 5.69 31.17
N TYR A 60 -11.35 4.49 31.32
CA TYR A 60 -11.29 3.77 32.61
C TYR A 60 -9.92 3.88 33.30
N ASP A 61 -9.08 4.85 32.92
CA ASP A 61 -7.74 5.10 33.50
C ASP A 61 -6.79 3.89 33.47
N ILE A 62 -7.04 2.91 32.60
CA ILE A 62 -6.18 1.74 32.39
C ILE A 62 -5.15 1.96 31.27
N ALA A 63 -5.35 2.98 30.44
CA ALA A 63 -4.44 3.34 29.35
C ALA A 63 -3.31 4.22 29.89
N THR A 64 -2.08 3.84 29.60
CA THR A 64 -0.86 4.56 30.00
C THR A 64 -0.31 5.46 28.90
N ILE A 65 -0.78 5.29 27.65
CA ILE A 65 -0.37 6.07 26.48
C ILE A 65 -1.62 6.51 25.72
N PRO A 66 -1.71 7.78 25.27
CA PRO A 66 -2.75 8.23 24.35
C PRO A 66 -2.58 7.58 22.96
N ALA A 67 -3.22 6.42 22.76
CA ALA A 67 -3.03 5.59 21.57
C ALA A 67 -4.10 5.78 20.48
N GLU A 68 -5.11 6.64 20.68
CA GLU A 68 -6.22 6.83 19.72
C GLU A 68 -5.73 7.33 18.35
N GLY A 69 -4.83 8.32 18.33
CA GLY A 69 -4.25 8.82 17.08
C GLY A 69 -3.41 7.76 16.37
N PHE A 70 -2.70 6.93 17.14
CA PHE A 70 -1.93 5.81 16.59
C PHE A 70 -2.84 4.71 16.03
N LEU A 71 -3.94 4.40 16.72
CA LEU A 71 -4.97 3.48 16.25
C LEU A 71 -5.59 3.97 14.93
N ALA A 72 -5.94 5.25 14.85
CA ALA A 72 -6.47 5.83 13.62
C ALA A 72 -5.47 5.71 12.46
N ALA A 73 -4.21 6.07 12.68
CA ALA A 73 -3.15 5.93 11.67
C ALA A 73 -2.95 4.46 11.26
N PHE A 74 -2.94 3.53 12.22
CA PHE A 74 -2.83 2.09 11.96
C PHE A 74 -3.99 1.57 11.11
N LEU A 75 -5.23 1.95 11.40
CA LEU A 75 -6.41 1.55 10.63
C LEU A 75 -6.41 2.15 9.22
N ILE A 76 -6.01 3.42 9.07
CA ILE A 76 -5.85 4.05 7.75
C ILE A 76 -4.81 3.28 6.93
N ALA A 77 -3.66 2.95 7.53
CA ALA A 77 -2.63 2.18 6.85
C ALA A 77 -3.11 0.77 6.49
N ALA A 78 -3.86 0.09 7.37
CA ALA A 78 -4.41 -1.23 7.09
C ALA A 78 -5.34 -1.21 5.86
N VAL A 79 -6.26 -0.25 5.79
CA VAL A 79 -7.16 -0.08 4.63
C VAL A 79 -6.38 0.30 3.37
N ALA A 80 -5.41 1.21 3.48
CA ALA A 80 -4.59 1.61 2.34
C ALA A 80 -3.77 0.44 1.78
N LEU A 81 -3.21 -0.39 2.66
CA LEU A 81 -2.46 -1.59 2.27
C LEU A 81 -3.36 -2.63 1.60
N ASP A 82 -4.57 -2.84 2.12
CA ASP A 82 -5.57 -3.74 1.52
C ASP A 82 -5.89 -3.32 0.07
N VAL A 83 -6.26 -2.06 -0.12
CA VAL A 83 -6.55 -1.50 -1.45
C VAL A 83 -5.32 -1.51 -2.36
N ALA A 84 -4.12 -1.29 -1.82
CA ALA A 84 -2.90 -1.33 -2.61
C ALA A 84 -2.59 -2.75 -3.12
N VAL A 85 -2.80 -3.77 -2.29
CA VAL A 85 -2.63 -5.17 -2.69
C VAL A 85 -3.67 -5.56 -3.73
N ASP A 86 -4.94 -5.23 -3.51
CA ASP A 86 -6.02 -5.48 -4.47
C ASP A 86 -5.77 -4.78 -5.81
N GLY A 87 -5.35 -3.52 -5.76
CA GLY A 87 -4.96 -2.75 -6.94
C GLY A 87 -3.76 -3.36 -7.67
N ALA A 88 -2.74 -3.82 -6.94
CA ALA A 88 -1.59 -4.50 -7.53
C ALA A 88 -1.98 -5.82 -8.21
N VAL A 89 -2.84 -6.62 -7.56
CA VAL A 89 -3.35 -7.88 -8.14
C VAL A 89 -4.24 -7.61 -9.36
N TYR A 90 -5.10 -6.60 -9.30
CA TYR A 90 -5.94 -6.19 -10.42
C TYR A 90 -5.09 -5.73 -11.61
N LEU A 91 -4.08 -4.89 -11.39
CA LEU A 91 -3.17 -4.41 -12.44
C LEU A 91 -2.24 -5.50 -12.98
N ALA A 92 -1.89 -6.50 -12.17
CA ALA A 92 -1.07 -7.63 -12.59
C ALA A 92 -1.82 -8.60 -13.51
N LYS A 93 -3.15 -8.59 -13.48
CA LYS A 93 -3.97 -9.32 -14.45
C LYS A 93 -3.91 -8.59 -15.79
N ARG A 94 -3.39 -9.26 -16.81
CA ARG A 94 -3.49 -8.80 -18.20
C ARG A 94 -4.57 -9.61 -18.90
N GLU A 95 -5.42 -8.94 -19.66
CA GLU A 95 -6.36 -9.61 -20.56
C GLU A 95 -5.71 -9.69 -21.94
N GLU A 96 -5.54 -10.91 -22.46
CA GLU A 96 -5.07 -11.16 -23.82
C GLU A 96 -6.09 -12.12 -24.48
N ASP A 97 -6.63 -11.72 -25.63
CA ASP A 97 -7.67 -12.45 -26.38
C ASP A 97 -8.90 -12.89 -25.55
N GLY A 98 -9.36 -12.04 -24.62
CA GLY A 98 -10.54 -12.30 -23.79
C GLY A 98 -10.31 -13.32 -22.68
N SER A 99 -9.06 -13.75 -22.46
CA SER A 99 -8.64 -14.60 -21.35
C SER A 99 -7.82 -13.78 -20.35
N VAL A 100 -8.12 -13.93 -19.06
CA VAL A 100 -7.38 -13.26 -17.97
C VAL A 100 -6.08 -14.04 -17.74
N ILE A 101 -4.96 -13.51 -18.22
CA ILE A 101 -3.62 -14.06 -18.03
C ILE A 101 -2.96 -13.38 -16.83
N SER A 102 -2.58 -14.16 -15.82
CA SER A 102 -1.75 -13.65 -14.73
C SER A 102 -0.29 -13.56 -15.19
N ALA A 103 0.31 -12.37 -15.12
CA ALA A 103 1.73 -12.16 -15.47
C ALA A 103 2.68 -13.03 -14.63
N VAL A 104 2.29 -13.38 -13.40
CA VAL A 104 3.07 -14.25 -12.50
C VAL A 104 3.07 -15.70 -12.98
N GLY A 105 1.95 -16.19 -13.54
CA GLY A 105 1.85 -17.56 -14.04
C GLY A 105 2.74 -17.82 -15.26
N GLN A 106 2.77 -16.87 -16.21
CA GLN A 106 3.62 -16.95 -17.42
C GLN A 106 5.12 -17.01 -17.08
N ALA A 107 5.57 -16.28 -16.06
CA ALA A 107 6.97 -16.30 -15.63
C ALA A 107 7.44 -17.67 -15.10
N PHE A 108 6.50 -18.52 -14.63
CA PHE A 108 6.81 -19.87 -14.16
C PHE A 108 6.60 -20.96 -15.23
N THR A 109 5.94 -20.66 -16.36
CA THR A 109 5.60 -21.65 -17.40
C THR A 109 6.49 -21.64 -18.66
N ASP A 110 7.53 -20.80 -18.75
CA ASP A 110 8.52 -20.81 -19.86
C ASP A 110 9.50 -22.02 -19.84
N GLY A 111 9.15 -23.09 -19.12
CA GLY A 111 9.98 -24.27 -18.89
C GLY A 111 9.97 -25.31 -20.02
N GLY A 112 9.35 -25.04 -21.18
CA GLY A 112 9.20 -26.02 -22.26
C GLY A 112 9.50 -25.43 -23.63
N ARG A 113 10.77 -25.44 -24.05
CA ARG A 113 11.11 -25.29 -25.47
C ARG A 113 10.64 -26.53 -26.21
N ASP A 114 9.86 -26.35 -27.27
CA ASP A 114 9.64 -27.37 -28.29
C ASP A 114 10.98 -27.70 -28.95
N GLY A 115 11.63 -28.73 -28.41
CA GLY A 115 12.81 -29.33 -28.98
C GLY A 115 12.43 -30.62 -29.68
N GLY A 116 12.33 -30.58 -31.01
CA GLY A 116 12.65 -31.76 -31.81
C GLY A 116 11.89 -31.99 -33.10
N ASP A 117 11.95 -31.08 -34.07
CA ASP A 117 11.88 -31.51 -35.47
C ASP A 117 13.26 -32.05 -35.87
N ARG A 118 13.41 -33.37 -35.76
CA ARG A 118 14.47 -34.12 -36.44
C ARG A 118 13.84 -34.88 -37.61
N GLN A 119 14.10 -34.37 -38.81
CA GLN A 119 14.11 -35.01 -40.13
C GLN A 119 12.83 -35.73 -40.59
#